data_AF-A0A9E3MHP1-F1
#
_entry.id   AF-A0A9E3MHP1-F1
#
_cell.length_a   1.000
_cell.length_b   1.000
_cell.length_c   1.000
_cell.angle_alpha   90.00
_cell.angle_beta   90.00
_cell.angle_gamma   90.00
#
_symmetry.space_group_name_H-M   'P 1'
#
loop_
_entity.id
_entity.type
_entity.pdbx_description
1 polymer ?
#
loop_
_entity_poly.entity_id
_entity_poly.type
_entity_poly.pdbx_seq_one_letter_code
_entity_poly.pdbx_strand_id
1 'polypeptide(L)'
;MSTDPHASFDQTILDVIEHSPTGAVPHTPAYQDALKRLRASHQVYADADHKDGYVTARSLAKRPLFHANNLDALLAGRITPDKLEADASIFARYVQSLPPAQRPQAETYRPRVVGRPVHHRAKHDETVVHDPVHTLFLIPGAGVNPGLPGNYLYGSVFETAANGWGMQLHDRDDGASAFVAPDLATALAKLQEVLESAPFLMSELEAFGFHAK
;
A
#
# COMPACT_ATOMS: atom_id res chain seq x y z
N MET A 1 -1.06 20.29 -31.72
CA MET A 1 -0.85 19.16 -30.79
C MET A 1 0.59 18.73 -30.93
N SER A 2 1.44 18.94 -29.91
CA SER A 2 2.82 18.47 -29.95
C SER A 2 2.82 16.98 -29.65
N THR A 3 3.13 16.14 -30.63
CA THR A 3 3.43 14.73 -30.40
C THR A 3 4.72 14.65 -29.60
N ASP A 4 4.66 14.11 -28.38
CA ASP A 4 5.85 13.85 -27.58
C ASP A 4 6.84 12.99 -28.39
N PRO A 5 8.05 13.50 -28.69
CA PRO A 5 9.03 12.79 -29.51
C PRO A 5 9.54 11.50 -28.85
N HIS A 6 9.33 11.33 -27.54
CA HIS A 6 9.77 10.16 -26.78
C HIS A 6 8.73 9.05 -26.66
N ALA A 7 7.46 9.32 -27.00
CA ALA A 7 6.34 8.42 -26.71
C ALA A 7 6.52 6.98 -27.22
N SER A 8 7.02 6.80 -28.45
CA SER A 8 7.24 5.47 -29.04
C SER A 8 8.31 4.66 -28.31
N PHE A 9 9.41 5.33 -27.92
CA PHE A 9 10.51 4.69 -27.20
C PHE A 9 10.13 4.38 -25.75
N ASP A 10 9.44 5.31 -25.10
CA ASP A 10 8.94 5.13 -23.73
C ASP A 10 7.93 3.97 -23.68
N GLN A 11 7.03 3.85 -24.68
CA GLN A 11 6.14 2.68 -24.82
C GLN A 11 6.90 1.37 -25.00
N THR A 12 7.95 1.36 -25.83
CA THR A 12 8.80 0.18 -26.03
C THR A 12 9.41 -0.29 -24.70
N ILE A 13 9.86 0.65 -23.86
CA ILE A 13 10.44 0.32 -22.56
C ILE A 13 9.40 -0.25 -21.59
N LEU A 14 8.18 0.30 -21.57
CA LEU A 14 7.09 -0.27 -20.78
C LEU A 14 6.82 -1.72 -21.18
N ASP A 15 6.80 -2.01 -22.48
CA ASP A 15 6.57 -3.36 -22.98
C ASP A 15 7.75 -4.29 -22.66
N VAL A 16 9.00 -3.81 -22.73
CA VAL A 16 10.18 -4.58 -22.29
C VAL A 16 10.08 -4.94 -20.80
N ILE A 17 9.71 -3.99 -19.95
CA ILE A 17 9.54 -4.22 -18.51
C ILE A 17 8.47 -5.29 -18.27
N GLU A 18 7.34 -5.22 -18.96
CA GLU A 18 6.22 -6.16 -18.73
C GLU A 18 6.48 -7.59 -19.19
N HIS A 19 7.28 -7.78 -20.23
CA HIS A 19 7.65 -9.11 -20.70
C HIS A 19 8.89 -9.65 -19.97
N SER A 20 9.55 -8.83 -19.16
CA SER A 20 10.72 -9.22 -18.38
C SER A 20 10.30 -9.85 -17.05
N PRO A 21 10.78 -11.06 -16.71
CA PRO A 21 10.45 -11.70 -15.43
C PRO A 21 10.97 -10.94 -14.21
N THR A 22 11.98 -10.08 -14.39
CA THR A 22 12.61 -9.29 -13.33
C THR A 22 12.50 -7.77 -13.57
N GLY A 23 11.75 -7.36 -14.59
CA GLY A 23 11.63 -5.95 -14.95
C GLY A 23 12.92 -5.26 -15.40
N ALA A 24 13.96 -6.05 -15.69
CA ALA A 24 15.27 -5.51 -16.03
C ALA A 24 15.26 -4.88 -17.44
N VAL A 25 15.95 -3.75 -17.58
CA VAL A 25 16.15 -3.07 -18.86
C VAL A 25 17.64 -2.81 -19.11
N PRO A 26 18.08 -2.70 -20.38
CA PRO A 26 19.46 -2.36 -20.72
C PRO A 26 19.97 -1.09 -20.01
N HIS A 27 21.18 -1.16 -19.44
CA HIS A 27 21.80 -0.04 -18.73
C HIS A 27 22.56 0.90 -19.69
N THR A 28 21.85 1.44 -20.68
CA THR A 28 22.39 2.43 -21.63
C THR A 28 21.82 3.82 -21.32
N PRO A 29 22.52 4.92 -21.68
CA PRO A 29 22.05 6.28 -21.39
C PRO A 29 20.62 6.56 -21.87
N ALA A 30 20.26 6.11 -23.09
CA ALA A 30 18.93 6.30 -23.64
C ALA A 30 17.82 5.64 -22.80
N TYR A 31 18.06 4.41 -22.33
CA TYR A 31 17.12 3.70 -21.46
C TYR A 31 17.01 4.36 -20.08
N GLN A 32 18.13 4.83 -19.53
CA GLN A 32 18.13 5.52 -18.24
C GLN A 32 17.36 6.86 -18.30
N ASP A 33 17.49 7.60 -19.40
CA ASP A 33 16.76 8.86 -19.57
C ASP A 33 15.26 8.62 -19.79
N ALA A 34 14.88 7.56 -20.51
CA ALA A 34 13.49 7.15 -20.63
C ALA A 34 12.90 6.67 -19.30
N LEU A 35 13.63 5.86 -18.52
CA LEU A 35 13.22 5.46 -17.18
C LEU A 35 13.00 6.66 -16.26
N LYS A 36 13.88 7.68 -16.32
CA LYS A 36 13.68 8.92 -15.55
C LYS A 36 12.37 9.60 -15.92
N ARG A 37 12.06 9.73 -17.22
CA ARG A 37 10.77 10.30 -17.68
C ARG A 37 9.58 9.46 -17.22
N LEU A 38 9.63 8.15 -17.42
CA LEU A 38 8.56 7.21 -17.04
C LEU A 38 8.31 7.19 -15.52
N ARG A 39 9.36 7.33 -14.70
CA ARG A 39 9.23 7.48 -13.24
C ARG A 39 8.64 8.82 -12.86
N ALA A 40 9.06 9.90 -13.51
CA ALA A 40 8.51 11.24 -13.29
C ALA A 40 7.03 11.35 -13.71
N SER A 41 6.58 10.51 -14.65
CA SER A 41 5.17 10.40 -15.06
C SER A 41 4.42 9.27 -14.35
N HIS A 42 4.99 8.67 -13.30
CA HIS A 42 4.37 7.63 -12.48
C HIS A 42 3.94 6.38 -13.25
N GLN A 43 4.55 6.11 -14.41
CA GLN A 43 4.25 4.93 -15.22
C GLN A 43 5.09 3.71 -14.84
N VAL A 44 6.20 3.92 -14.14
CA VAL A 44 7.13 2.88 -13.71
C VAL A 44 7.58 3.10 -12.27
N TYR A 45 7.65 2.01 -11.52
CA TYR A 45 8.10 1.93 -10.13
C TYR A 45 9.31 0.99 -10.04
N ALA A 46 10.13 1.16 -9.00
CA ALA A 46 11.17 0.18 -8.69
C ALA A 46 10.52 -1.14 -8.26
N ASP A 47 11.02 -2.27 -8.76
CA ASP A 47 10.54 -3.60 -8.37
C ASP A 47 10.99 -3.91 -6.92
N ALA A 48 10.05 -4.38 -6.10
CA ALA A 48 10.33 -4.76 -4.72
C ALA A 48 11.11 -6.07 -4.59
N ASP A 49 10.98 -6.95 -5.58
CA ASP A 49 11.49 -8.32 -5.57
C ASP A 49 12.84 -8.43 -6.30
N HIS A 50 13.15 -7.49 -7.21
CA HIS A 50 14.34 -7.53 -8.04
C HIS A 50 15.13 -6.23 -7.96
N LYS A 51 16.39 -6.34 -7.51
CA LYS A 51 17.32 -5.21 -7.50
C LYS A 51 17.51 -4.69 -8.94
N ASP A 52 17.43 -3.37 -9.09
CA ASP A 52 17.54 -2.66 -10.38
C ASP A 52 16.46 -3.06 -11.41
N GLY A 53 15.43 -3.80 -10.96
CA GLY A 53 14.23 -4.12 -11.72
C GLY A 53 13.17 -3.05 -11.62
N TYR A 54 12.22 -3.10 -12.55
CA TYR A 54 11.12 -2.15 -12.64
C TYR A 54 9.78 -2.85 -12.81
N VAL A 55 8.70 -2.18 -12.40
CA VAL A 55 7.33 -2.66 -12.59
C VAL A 55 6.48 -1.51 -13.13
N THR A 56 5.58 -1.79 -14.08
CA THR A 56 4.73 -0.74 -14.67
C THR A 56 3.49 -0.47 -13.83
N ALA A 57 3.00 0.77 -13.83
CA ALA A 57 1.71 1.14 -13.25
C ALA A 57 0.58 0.25 -13.79
N ARG A 58 0.59 -0.03 -15.09
CA ARG A 58 -0.37 -0.92 -15.77
C ARG A 58 -0.39 -2.33 -15.18
N SER A 59 0.78 -2.87 -14.81
CA SER A 59 0.86 -4.20 -14.18
C SER A 59 0.44 -4.16 -12.71
N LEU A 60 0.78 -3.11 -11.96
CA LEU A 60 0.36 -2.93 -10.56
C LEU A 60 -1.15 -2.71 -10.44
N ALA A 61 -1.76 -1.94 -11.33
CA ALA A 61 -3.21 -1.66 -11.32
C ALA A 61 -4.07 -2.91 -11.54
N LYS A 62 -3.50 -4.01 -12.05
CA LYS A 62 -4.20 -5.30 -12.21
C LYS A 62 -4.10 -6.17 -10.95
N ARG A 63 -3.29 -5.79 -9.97
CA ARG A 63 -3.07 -6.58 -8.75
C ARG A 63 -4.23 -6.38 -7.77
N PRO A 64 -4.57 -7.41 -6.98
CA PRO A 64 -5.63 -7.31 -5.99
C PRO A 64 -5.29 -6.32 -4.89
N LEU A 65 -6.32 -5.64 -4.37
CA LEU A 65 -6.26 -4.89 -3.12
C LEU A 65 -6.65 -5.83 -1.97
N PHE A 66 -6.04 -5.64 -0.80
CA PHE A 66 -6.39 -6.41 0.39
C PHE A 66 -6.87 -5.46 1.48
N HIS A 67 -8.08 -5.66 1.96
CA HIS A 67 -8.67 -5.02 3.13
C HIS A 67 -9.71 -6.00 3.68
N ALA A 68 -10.28 -5.74 4.86
CA ALA A 68 -11.29 -6.63 5.43
C ALA A 68 -12.42 -6.92 4.42
N ASN A 69 -12.74 -8.20 4.20
CA ASN A 69 -13.78 -8.63 3.25
C ASN A 69 -15.18 -8.12 3.61
N ASN A 70 -15.39 -7.78 4.87
CA ASN A 70 -16.62 -7.22 5.42
C ASN A 70 -16.52 -5.72 5.71
N LEU A 71 -15.56 -5.01 5.10
CA LEU A 71 -15.44 -3.55 5.19
C LEU A 71 -16.72 -2.83 4.76
N ASP A 72 -17.36 -3.29 3.67
CA ASP A 72 -18.63 -2.71 3.20
C ASP A 72 -19.77 -2.89 4.21
N ALA A 73 -19.74 -3.97 5.00
CA ALA A 73 -20.72 -4.17 6.05
C ALA A 73 -20.49 -3.20 7.21
N LEU A 74 -19.24 -2.84 7.52
CA LEU A 74 -18.91 -1.81 8.51
C LEU A 74 -19.33 -0.42 8.00
N LEU A 75 -18.98 -0.09 6.76
CA LEU A 75 -19.38 1.16 6.10
C LEU A 75 -20.90 1.36 6.09
N ALA A 76 -21.66 0.28 5.86
CA ALA A 76 -23.11 0.29 5.91
C ALA A 76 -23.70 0.25 7.32
N GLY A 77 -22.87 0.27 8.38
CA GLY A 77 -23.31 0.19 9.78
C GLY A 77 -23.98 -1.12 10.16
N ARG A 78 -23.77 -2.20 9.38
CA ARG A 78 -24.38 -3.53 9.59
C ARG A 78 -23.61 -4.38 10.59
N ILE A 79 -22.34 -4.08 10.78
CA ILE A 79 -21.48 -4.72 11.77
C ILE A 79 -20.76 -3.66 12.60
N THR A 80 -20.35 -4.04 13.80
CA THR A 80 -19.44 -3.27 14.63
C THR A 80 -17.98 -3.59 14.28
N PRO A 81 -17.04 -2.69 14.57
CA PRO A 81 -15.62 -2.89 14.24
C PRO A 81 -14.99 -4.17 14.78
N ASP A 82 -15.43 -4.68 15.94
CA ASP A 82 -14.96 -5.95 16.54
C ASP A 82 -15.33 -7.19 15.70
N LYS A 83 -16.14 -7.02 14.65
CA LYS A 83 -16.51 -8.06 13.70
C LYS A 83 -15.73 -8.00 12.40
N LEU A 84 -14.83 -7.03 12.20
CA LEU A 84 -13.99 -6.98 11.00
C LEU A 84 -13.16 -8.26 10.85
N GLU A 85 -12.89 -8.64 9.60
CA GLU A 85 -11.90 -9.67 9.29
C GLU A 85 -10.58 -9.34 9.99
N ALA A 86 -10.03 -10.31 10.73
CA ALA A 86 -8.78 -10.12 11.43
C ALA A 86 -7.62 -9.83 10.48
N ASP A 87 -6.71 -8.93 10.87
CA ASP A 87 -5.52 -8.55 10.10
C ASP A 87 -4.68 -9.75 9.64
N ALA A 88 -4.59 -10.79 10.48
CA ALA A 88 -3.87 -12.02 10.15
C ALA A 88 -4.47 -12.76 8.93
N SER A 89 -5.80 -12.70 8.76
CA SER A 89 -6.52 -13.26 7.61
C SER A 89 -6.31 -12.40 6.36
N ILE A 90 -6.40 -11.07 6.50
CA ILE A 90 -6.14 -10.13 5.40
C ILE A 90 -4.71 -10.35 4.85
N PHE A 91 -3.72 -10.40 5.74
CA PHE A 91 -2.33 -10.67 5.38
C PHE A 91 -2.14 -12.06 4.76
N ALA A 92 -2.84 -13.09 5.24
CA ALA A 92 -2.77 -14.42 4.67
C ALA A 92 -3.27 -14.45 3.21
N ARG A 93 -4.33 -13.71 2.88
CA ARG A 93 -4.82 -13.57 1.49
C ARG A 93 -3.78 -12.89 0.59
N TYR A 94 -3.11 -11.86 1.10
CA TYR A 94 -1.98 -11.23 0.41
C TYR A 94 -0.87 -12.25 0.11
N VAL A 95 -0.37 -12.97 1.12
CA VAL A 95 0.70 -13.97 0.93
C VAL A 95 0.28 -15.06 -0.07
N GLN A 96 -0.96 -15.51 -0.02
CA GLN A 96 -1.48 -16.53 -0.94
C GLN A 96 -1.55 -16.06 -2.39
N SER A 97 -1.79 -14.77 -2.63
CA SER A 97 -1.82 -14.20 -3.98
C SER A 97 -0.46 -14.14 -4.66
N LEU A 98 0.63 -14.19 -3.89
CA LEU A 98 1.98 -14.08 -4.42
C LEU A 98 2.43 -15.36 -5.13
N PRO A 99 3.34 -15.25 -6.11
CA PRO A 99 4.10 -16.38 -6.64
C PRO A 99 4.70 -17.22 -5.50
N PRO A 100 4.69 -18.57 -5.59
CA PRO A 100 5.18 -19.44 -4.51
C PRO A 100 6.59 -19.10 -3.99
N ALA A 101 7.48 -18.65 -4.88
CA ALA A 101 8.85 -18.28 -4.53
C ALA A 101 8.95 -17.03 -3.63
N GLN A 102 7.95 -16.13 -3.68
CA GLN A 102 7.95 -14.87 -2.92
C GLN A 102 7.27 -15.01 -1.54
N ARG A 103 6.46 -16.05 -1.34
CA ARG A 103 5.68 -16.24 -0.09
C ARG A 103 6.57 -16.34 1.16
N PRO A 104 7.69 -17.10 1.18
CA PRO A 104 8.53 -17.19 2.36
C PRO A 104 9.10 -15.84 2.78
N GLN A 105 9.49 -15.00 1.81
CA GLN A 105 9.99 -13.65 2.09
C GLN A 105 8.87 -12.76 2.62
N ALA A 106 7.67 -12.80 2.02
CA ALA A 106 6.52 -12.03 2.50
C ALA A 106 6.17 -12.37 3.96
N GLU A 107 6.23 -13.65 4.33
CA GLU A 107 5.97 -14.11 5.70
C GLU A 107 6.94 -13.53 6.74
N THR A 108 8.17 -13.16 6.36
CA THR A 108 9.12 -12.52 7.29
C THR A 108 8.63 -11.16 7.78
N TYR A 109 7.74 -10.50 7.04
CA TYR A 109 7.14 -9.21 7.39
C TYR A 109 5.88 -9.34 8.26
N ARG A 110 5.33 -10.56 8.44
CA ARG A 110 4.10 -10.78 9.23
C ARG A 110 4.14 -10.12 10.62
N PRO A 111 5.21 -10.24 11.43
CA PRO A 111 5.24 -9.64 12.76
C PRO A 111 5.14 -8.11 12.76
N ARG A 112 5.57 -7.47 11.67
CA ARG A 112 5.51 -6.02 11.48
C ARG A 112 4.15 -5.57 10.97
N VAL A 113 3.67 -6.23 9.92
CA VAL A 113 2.44 -5.84 9.20
C VAL A 113 1.18 -6.17 9.98
N VAL A 114 1.16 -7.32 10.65
CA VAL A 114 0.05 -7.76 11.51
C VAL A 114 0.30 -7.32 12.98
N GLY A 115 1.30 -6.47 13.22
CA GLY A 115 1.86 -6.16 14.55
C GLY A 115 0.80 -5.89 15.63
N ARG A 116 1.10 -6.39 16.84
CA ARG A 116 0.18 -6.73 17.96
C ARG A 116 -1.02 -5.80 18.16
N PRO A 117 -2.20 -6.34 18.54
CA PRO A 117 -3.34 -5.53 18.96
C PRO A 117 -2.88 -4.46 19.95
N VAL A 118 -3.23 -3.21 19.68
CA VAL A 118 -2.99 -2.11 20.60
C VAL A 118 -3.93 -2.30 21.78
N HIS A 119 -3.58 -3.16 22.74
CA HIS A 119 -4.31 -3.23 23.98
C HIS A 119 -3.98 -1.97 24.78
N HIS A 120 -4.92 -1.03 24.87
CA HIS A 120 -4.83 0.03 25.86
C HIS A 120 -4.85 -0.63 27.25
N ARG A 121 -3.67 -0.74 27.87
CA ARG A 121 -3.55 -1.25 29.24
C ARG A 121 -4.00 -0.15 30.20
N ALA A 122 -5.10 -0.36 30.91
CA ALA A 122 -5.62 0.59 31.90
C ALA A 122 -4.56 0.92 32.96
N LYS A 123 -4.30 2.22 33.17
CA LYS A 123 -3.76 2.71 34.43
C LYS A 123 -4.96 3.12 35.29
N HIS A 124 -5.26 2.27 36.28
CA HIS A 124 -6.15 2.49 37.44
C HIS A 124 -7.66 2.68 37.18
N ASP A 125 -8.44 1.75 37.76
CA ASP A 125 -9.85 1.83 38.21
C ASP A 125 -10.79 2.87 37.57
N GLU A 126 -11.20 2.65 36.31
CA GLU A 126 -12.60 2.59 35.87
C GLU A 126 -12.71 2.64 34.33
N THR A 127 -13.88 2.20 33.85
CA THR A 127 -14.43 2.25 32.48
C THR A 127 -14.03 1.17 31.46
N VAL A 128 -15.05 0.77 30.70
CA VAL A 128 -15.10 -0.35 29.74
C VAL A 128 -13.89 -0.34 28.81
N VAL A 129 -13.13 -1.43 28.85
CA VAL A 129 -12.05 -1.69 27.88
C VAL A 129 -12.71 -2.12 26.58
N HIS A 130 -12.82 -1.22 25.60
CA HIS A 130 -12.95 -1.66 24.21
C HIS A 130 -11.55 -1.75 23.62
N ASP A 131 -11.27 -2.84 22.92
CA ASP A 131 -10.06 -2.90 22.12
C ASP A 131 -10.19 -1.85 21.01
N PRO A 132 -9.21 -0.94 20.84
CA PRO A 132 -9.27 0.08 19.82
C PRO A 132 -9.35 -0.60 18.47
N VAL A 133 -10.19 -0.05 17.60
CA VAL A 133 -10.35 -0.59 16.26
C VAL A 133 -9.03 -0.44 15.51
N HIS A 134 -8.62 -1.52 14.86
CA HIS A 134 -7.47 -1.55 13.96
C HIS A 134 -7.82 -2.48 12.79
N THR A 135 -7.69 -1.99 11.56
CA THR A 135 -7.87 -2.82 10.37
C THR A 135 -6.74 -2.58 9.38
N LEU A 136 -6.08 -3.67 9.00
CA LEU A 136 -5.04 -3.72 7.99
C LEU A 136 -5.63 -3.56 6.59
N PHE A 137 -4.86 -2.92 5.72
CA PHE A 137 -5.04 -3.00 4.28
C PHE A 137 -3.66 -3.06 3.58
N LEU A 138 -3.60 -3.68 2.40
CA LEU A 138 -2.45 -3.73 1.54
C LEU A 138 -2.84 -3.34 0.12
N ILE A 139 -2.05 -2.47 -0.50
CA ILE A 139 -2.32 -1.94 -1.84
C ILE A 139 -1.05 -1.96 -2.70
N PRO A 140 -1.17 -2.16 -4.02
CA PRO A 140 -0.05 -2.02 -4.94
C PRO A 140 0.50 -0.60 -4.91
N GLY A 141 1.81 -0.44 -4.87
CA GLY A 141 2.47 0.86 -4.85
C GLY A 141 3.96 0.76 -4.53
N ALA A 142 4.59 1.92 -4.33
CA ALA A 142 5.97 1.97 -3.86
C ALA A 142 6.21 3.18 -2.95
N GLY A 143 7.18 3.06 -2.04
CA GLY A 143 7.60 4.13 -1.15
C GLY A 143 8.96 4.71 -1.52
N VAL A 144 9.56 5.40 -0.56
CA VAL A 144 10.98 5.77 -0.63
C VAL A 144 11.84 4.51 -0.63
N ASN A 145 11.43 3.52 0.15
CA ASN A 145 11.95 2.16 0.07
C ASN A 145 11.00 1.30 -0.77
N PRO A 146 11.49 0.15 -1.29
CA PRO A 146 10.61 -0.78 -1.97
C PRO A 146 9.47 -1.26 -1.06
N GLY A 147 8.34 -1.62 -1.65
CA GLY A 147 7.23 -2.22 -0.92
C GLY A 147 7.55 -3.62 -0.40
N LEU A 148 6.58 -4.22 0.27
CA LEU A 148 6.55 -5.67 0.53
C LEU A 148 6.62 -6.45 -0.80
N PRO A 149 6.97 -7.76 -0.75
CA PRO A 149 7.01 -8.58 -1.95
C PRO A 149 5.79 -8.43 -2.83
N GLY A 150 6.01 -8.30 -4.14
CA GLY A 150 4.99 -7.93 -5.10
C GLY A 150 4.59 -6.45 -5.08
N ASN A 151 5.46 -5.54 -4.66
CA ASN A 151 5.21 -4.08 -4.67
C ASN A 151 3.94 -3.68 -3.91
N TYR A 152 3.81 -4.17 -2.68
CA TYR A 152 2.69 -3.81 -1.80
C TYR A 152 3.13 -2.83 -0.72
N LEU A 153 2.38 -1.75 -0.57
CA LEU A 153 2.38 -0.93 0.65
C LEU A 153 1.40 -1.56 1.64
N TYR A 154 1.68 -1.42 2.94
CA TYR A 154 0.75 -1.85 3.98
C TYR A 154 0.33 -0.66 4.84
N GLY A 155 -0.92 -0.65 5.28
CA GLY A 155 -1.44 0.42 6.09
C GLY A 155 -2.51 -0.06 7.04
N SER A 156 -2.89 0.80 7.97
CA SER A 156 -4.00 0.52 8.86
C SER A 156 -4.82 1.76 9.15
N VAL A 157 -6.12 1.54 9.29
CA VAL A 157 -7.04 2.49 9.92
C VAL A 157 -7.17 2.11 11.38
N PHE A 158 -7.02 3.07 12.28
CA PHE A 158 -7.04 2.81 13.71
C PHE A 158 -7.69 3.94 14.51
N GLU A 159 -8.27 3.56 15.64
CA GLU A 159 -8.73 4.50 16.66
C GLU A 159 -7.53 5.09 17.42
N THR A 160 -7.58 6.39 17.67
CA THR A 160 -6.55 7.12 18.43
C THR A 160 -7.00 7.37 19.86
N ALA A 161 -6.07 7.58 20.79
CA ALA A 161 -6.37 7.77 22.21
C ALA A 161 -7.23 9.02 22.55
N ALA A 162 -7.48 9.92 21.60
CA ALA A 162 -8.26 11.14 21.79
C ALA A 162 -9.69 11.07 21.22
N ASN A 163 -10.25 9.85 21.05
CA ASN A 163 -11.51 9.58 20.34
C ASN A 163 -11.49 10.02 18.85
N GLY A 164 -10.31 10.28 18.29
CA GLY A 164 -10.11 10.55 16.87
C GLY A 164 -9.70 9.28 16.12
N TRP A 165 -9.58 9.38 14.81
CA TRP A 165 -9.18 8.28 13.93
C TRP A 165 -7.91 8.62 13.17
N GLY A 166 -7.16 7.61 12.80
CA GLY A 166 -5.93 7.75 12.04
C GLY A 166 -5.84 6.71 10.94
N MET A 167 -5.09 7.06 9.90
CA MET A 167 -4.61 6.11 8.92
C MET A 167 -3.11 6.25 8.77
N GLN A 168 -2.42 5.12 8.68
CA GLN A 168 -1.01 5.09 8.34
C GLN A 168 -0.80 4.20 7.13
N LEU A 169 0.14 4.57 6.27
CA LEU A 169 0.63 3.76 5.18
C LEU A 169 2.14 3.67 5.29
N HIS A 170 2.68 2.49 5.01
CA HIS A 170 4.09 2.14 5.18
C HIS A 170 4.64 1.43 3.95
N ASP A 171 5.89 1.73 3.62
CA ASP A 171 6.74 0.85 2.82
C ASP A 171 7.40 -0.24 3.69
N ARG A 172 8.25 -1.09 3.10
CA ARG A 172 8.80 -2.25 3.83
C ARG A 172 9.81 -1.88 4.91
N ASP A 173 10.31 -0.64 4.96
CA ASP A 173 11.45 -0.21 5.79
C ASP A 173 11.09 1.01 6.67
N ASP A 174 9.83 1.09 7.13
CA ASP A 174 9.25 2.16 8.00
C ASP A 174 9.20 3.56 7.36
N GLY A 175 9.34 3.67 6.04
CA GLY A 175 8.88 4.88 5.37
C GLY A 175 7.38 4.99 5.58
N ALA A 176 6.91 6.04 6.26
CA ALA A 176 5.54 6.14 6.74
C ALA A 176 4.89 7.47 6.37
N SER A 177 3.61 7.40 5.99
CA SER A 177 2.74 8.55 5.79
C SER A 177 1.49 8.40 6.65
N ALA A 178 1.02 9.49 7.24
CA ALA A 178 -0.12 9.47 8.16
C ALA A 178 -1.19 10.49 7.77
N PHE A 179 -2.44 10.11 8.02
CA PHE A 179 -3.63 10.95 7.90
C PHE A 179 -4.38 10.92 9.23
N VAL A 180 -4.91 12.07 9.65
CA VAL A 180 -5.71 12.20 10.87
C VAL A 180 -7.15 12.53 10.47
N ALA A 181 -8.09 11.81 11.04
CA ALA A 181 -9.52 11.96 10.80
C ALA A 181 -10.24 12.28 12.12
N PRO A 182 -11.27 13.14 12.09
CA PRO A 182 -12.07 13.47 13.28
C PRO A 182 -12.97 12.31 13.72
N ASP A 183 -13.37 11.42 12.81
CA ASP A 183 -14.28 10.30 13.07
C ASP A 183 -14.01 9.12 12.13
N LEU A 184 -14.66 7.98 12.45
CA LEU A 184 -14.55 6.75 11.68
C LEU A 184 -15.03 6.94 10.22
N ALA A 185 -16.12 7.66 10.02
CA ALA A 185 -16.69 7.86 8.70
C ALA A 185 -15.71 8.56 7.75
N THR A 186 -15.03 9.60 8.24
CA THR A 186 -13.99 10.33 7.51
C THR A 186 -12.78 9.45 7.23
N ALA A 187 -12.36 8.64 8.21
CA ALA A 187 -11.25 7.71 8.03
C ALA A 187 -11.57 6.64 6.96
N LEU A 188 -12.78 6.09 6.97
CA LEU A 188 -13.21 5.09 6.00
C LEU A 188 -13.41 5.67 4.60
N ALA A 189 -13.93 6.90 4.49
CA ALA A 189 -14.02 7.60 3.20
C ALA A 189 -12.62 7.83 2.60
N LYS A 190 -11.65 8.24 3.43
CA LYS A 190 -10.25 8.37 3.01
C LYS A 190 -9.63 7.02 2.62
N LEU A 191 -9.97 5.94 3.33
CA LEU A 191 -9.53 4.60 2.96
C LEU A 191 -10.04 4.22 1.56
N GLN A 192 -11.32 4.47 1.24
CA GLN A 192 -11.88 4.20 -0.09
C GLN A 192 -11.14 4.98 -1.18
N GLU A 193 -10.90 6.28 -0.98
CA GLU A 193 -10.14 7.11 -1.91
C GLU A 193 -8.73 6.58 -2.16
N VAL A 194 -8.05 6.11 -1.11
CA VAL A 194 -6.71 5.50 -1.20
C VAL A 194 -6.75 4.16 -1.93
N LEU A 195 -7.76 3.31 -1.67
CA LEU A 195 -7.93 2.04 -2.36
C LEU A 195 -8.18 2.25 -3.87
N GLU A 196 -9.01 3.23 -4.24
CA GLU A 196 -9.35 3.56 -5.63
C GLU A 196 -8.22 4.24 -6.40
N SER A 197 -7.31 4.91 -5.69
CA SER A 197 -6.18 5.63 -6.29
C SER A 197 -4.95 4.74 -6.54
N ALA A 198 -4.92 3.52 -6.00
CA ALA A 198 -3.79 2.61 -6.20
C ALA A 198 -3.69 2.17 -7.68
N PRO A 199 -2.47 2.06 -8.25
CA PRO A 199 -1.17 2.21 -7.59
C PRO A 199 -0.67 3.67 -7.56
N PHE A 200 0.17 3.97 -6.56
CA PHE A 200 0.83 5.27 -6.44
C PHE A 200 2.20 5.14 -5.72
N LEU A 201 3.01 6.20 -5.81
CA LEU A 201 4.14 6.44 -4.93
C LEU A 201 3.65 7.05 -3.62
N MET A 202 4.21 6.66 -2.47
CA MET A 202 3.84 7.26 -1.18
C MET A 202 4.00 8.79 -1.15
N SER A 203 4.94 9.35 -1.92
CA SER A 203 5.11 10.80 -2.04
C SER A 203 3.89 11.51 -2.65
N GLU A 204 3.04 10.79 -3.39
CA GLU A 204 1.82 11.34 -3.98
C GLU A 204 0.72 11.52 -2.93
N LEU A 205 0.81 10.86 -1.77
CA LEU A 205 -0.19 10.95 -0.71
C LEU A 205 -0.32 12.33 -0.08
N GLU A 206 0.67 13.21 -0.24
CA GLU A 206 0.58 14.60 0.20
C GLU A 206 -0.62 15.30 -0.47
N ALA A 207 -0.90 14.99 -1.75
CA ALA A 207 -2.06 15.51 -2.47
C ALA A 207 -3.40 15.03 -1.89
N PHE A 208 -3.38 13.92 -1.14
CA PHE A 208 -4.53 13.32 -0.46
C PHE A 208 -4.65 13.78 1.01
N GLY A 209 -3.78 14.68 1.46
CA GLY A 209 -3.76 15.22 2.83
C GLY A 209 -2.96 14.39 3.83
N PHE A 210 -2.11 13.46 3.36
CA PHE A 210 -1.18 12.77 4.25
C PHE A 210 0.05 13.62 4.53
N HIS A 211 0.71 13.31 5.64
CA HIS A 211 1.98 13.89 6.01
C HIS A 211 3.01 12.78 6.23
N ALA A 212 4.23 12.99 5.71
CA ALA A 212 5.36 12.15 6.05
C ALA A 212 5.60 12.18 7.57
N LYS A 213 5.93 11.03 8.15
CA LYS A 213 6.29 10.89 9.56
C LYS A 213 7.78 10.99 9.80
#